data_AF-G9QJ92-F1
#
_entry.id   AF-G9QJ92-F1
#
_cell.length_a   1.000
_cell.length_b   1.000
_cell.length_c   1.000
_cell.angle_alpha   90.00
_cell.angle_beta   90.00
_cell.angle_gamma   90.00
#
_symmetry.space_group_name_H-M   'P 1'
#
loop_
_entity.id
_entity.type
_entity.pdbx_description
1 polymer ?
#
loop_
_entity_poly.entity_id
_entity_poly.type
_entity_poly.pdbx_seq_one_letter_code
_entity_poly.pdbx_strand_id
1 'polypeptide(L)'
;MEKRIEGRWKATEEERFEWEKQLSLILREFQEQAQLKKGQIFVVGCSTSEVAGKKIGTSGTISIAEAIFNKLQSFAKQNGIFLAFQCCEHLNRALVVEKELAIRERLEEVSVVPVPKAGGAMAAFAYRYLQDPTVVEFIKADAGIDIGDTFIGMHLKHVAVPVRVSVKTLGEAHVTLAKTRPKLIGGPRAVYDTVETSENGTCR
;
A
#
# COMPACT_ATOMS: atom_id res chain seq x y z
N MET A 1 5.88 -28.18 -38.60
CA MET A 1 6.60 -27.88 -37.35
C MET A 1 5.84 -26.75 -36.67
N GLU A 2 4.75 -27.12 -36.00
CA GLU A 2 3.73 -26.22 -35.48
C GLU A 2 4.14 -25.81 -34.07
N LYS A 3 4.43 -24.52 -33.86
CA LYS A 3 4.78 -23.99 -32.55
C LYS A 3 3.53 -24.04 -31.66
N ARG A 4 3.54 -24.99 -30.72
CA ARG A 4 2.68 -25.04 -29.54
C ARG A 4 2.92 -23.76 -28.72
N ILE A 5 2.04 -22.77 -28.82
CA ILE A 5 2.03 -21.63 -27.89
C ILE A 5 1.37 -22.14 -26.61
N GLU A 6 2.21 -22.55 -25.66
CA GLU A 6 1.81 -22.99 -24.32
C GLU A 6 1.17 -21.85 -23.52
N GLY A 7 -0.06 -22.11 -23.03
CA GLY A 7 -0.50 -21.76 -21.68
C GLY A 7 -0.75 -20.29 -21.33
N ARG A 8 -1.97 -19.79 -21.59
CA ARG A 8 -2.54 -18.67 -20.81
C ARG A 8 -2.92 -19.20 -19.42
N TRP A 9 -2.01 -19.09 -18.46
CA TRP A 9 -2.31 -19.37 -17.06
C TRP A 9 -3.15 -18.23 -16.47
N LYS A 10 -4.30 -18.56 -15.90
CA LYS A 10 -5.16 -17.66 -15.11
C LYS A 10 -5.23 -18.22 -13.70
N ALA A 11 -5.21 -17.34 -12.70
CA ALA A 11 -5.43 -17.73 -11.31
C ALA A 11 -6.78 -18.45 -11.18
N THR A 12 -6.83 -19.50 -10.37
CA THR A 12 -8.09 -20.19 -10.05
C THR A 12 -8.96 -19.30 -9.16
N GLU A 13 -10.27 -19.56 -9.13
CA GLU A 13 -11.17 -18.87 -8.20
C GLU A 13 -10.78 -19.12 -6.73
N GLU A 14 -10.25 -20.30 -6.44
CA GLU A 14 -9.75 -20.66 -5.10
C GLU A 14 -8.53 -19.83 -4.69
N GLU A 15 -7.54 -19.67 -5.57
CA GLU A 15 -6.36 -18.82 -5.32
C GLU A 15 -6.76 -17.37 -5.09
N ARG A 16 -7.67 -16.84 -5.94
CA ARG A 16 -8.20 -15.50 -5.77
C ARG A 16 -8.91 -15.33 -4.43
N PHE A 17 -9.76 -16.28 -4.06
CA PHE A 17 -10.48 -16.27 -2.80
C PHE A 17 -9.52 -16.25 -1.60
N GLU A 18 -8.45 -17.04 -1.65
CA GLU A 18 -7.46 -17.08 -0.59
C GLU A 18 -6.68 -15.75 -0.47
N TRP A 19 -6.24 -15.16 -1.58
CA TRP A 19 -5.61 -13.82 -1.54
C TRP A 19 -6.54 -12.76 -0.97
N GLU A 20 -7.81 -12.76 -1.39
CA GLU A 20 -8.81 -11.82 -0.88
C GLU A 20 -9.04 -11.98 0.63
N LYS A 21 -9.06 -13.21 1.13
CA LYS A 21 -9.18 -13.53 2.56
C LYS A 21 -7.95 -13.08 3.35
N GLN A 22 -6.75 -13.39 2.85
CA GLN A 22 -5.48 -12.97 3.46
C GLN A 22 -5.40 -11.45 3.56
N LEU A 23 -5.63 -10.74 2.45
CA LEU A 23 -5.58 -9.28 2.42
C LEU A 23 -6.64 -8.65 3.34
N SER A 24 -7.84 -9.23 3.41
CA SER A 24 -8.89 -8.75 4.33
C SER A 24 -8.46 -8.89 5.79
N LEU A 25 -7.83 -10.01 6.16
CA LEU A 25 -7.32 -10.24 7.51
C LEU A 25 -6.18 -9.25 7.85
N ILE A 26 -5.23 -9.09 6.92
CA ILE A 26 -4.11 -8.15 7.03
C ILE A 26 -4.62 -6.73 7.28
N LEU A 27 -5.54 -6.23 6.43
CA LEU A 27 -6.04 -4.86 6.52
C LEU A 27 -6.87 -4.61 7.77
N ARG A 28 -7.64 -5.61 8.22
CA ARG A 28 -8.41 -5.53 9.47
C ARG A 28 -7.49 -5.37 10.68
N GLU A 29 -6.55 -6.29 10.86
CA GLU A 29 -5.61 -6.24 11.99
C GLU A 29 -4.71 -4.99 11.94
N PHE A 30 -4.33 -4.58 10.73
CA PHE A 30 -3.61 -3.34 10.54
C PHE A 30 -4.43 -2.14 11.04
N GLN A 31 -5.71 -2.03 10.66
CA GLN A 31 -6.54 -0.91 11.07
C GLN A 31 -6.83 -0.87 12.57
N GLU A 32 -6.97 -2.03 13.22
CA GLU A 32 -7.11 -2.15 14.68
C GLU A 32 -5.94 -1.49 15.42
N GLN A 33 -4.73 -1.58 14.88
CA GLN A 33 -3.51 -1.03 15.48
C GLN A 33 -3.11 0.36 14.95
N ALA A 34 -3.34 0.60 13.65
CA ALA A 34 -2.98 1.83 12.97
C ALA A 34 -3.97 2.95 13.26
N GLN A 35 -5.24 2.59 13.47
CA GLN A 35 -6.34 3.50 13.76
C GLN A 35 -6.41 4.66 12.76
N LEU A 36 -6.29 4.36 11.46
CA LEU A 36 -6.32 5.38 10.41
C LEU A 36 -7.58 6.21 10.49
N LYS A 37 -7.45 7.49 10.18
CA LYS A 37 -8.48 8.51 10.25
C LYS A 37 -8.86 8.99 8.85
N LYS A 38 -10.10 9.45 8.73
CA LYS A 38 -10.61 10.05 7.51
C LYS A 38 -9.67 11.16 7.00
N GLY A 39 -9.41 11.16 5.69
CA GLY A 39 -8.56 12.13 5.01
C GLY A 39 -7.06 11.80 5.01
N GLN A 40 -6.63 10.74 5.70
CA GLN A 40 -5.24 10.28 5.65
C GLN A 40 -4.91 9.59 4.31
N ILE A 41 -3.62 9.56 3.98
CA ILE A 41 -3.10 8.95 2.76
C ILE A 41 -2.47 7.60 3.09
N PHE A 42 -2.84 6.58 2.33
CA PHE A 42 -2.33 5.22 2.45
C PHE A 42 -1.63 4.80 1.15
N VAL A 43 -0.31 4.67 1.21
CA VAL A 43 0.50 4.28 0.05
C VAL A 43 0.53 2.76 -0.11
N VAL A 44 0.45 2.30 -1.36
CA VAL A 44 0.42 0.90 -1.74
C VAL A 44 1.58 0.62 -2.68
N GLY A 45 2.55 -0.16 -2.21
CA GLY A 45 3.55 -0.82 -3.04
C GLY A 45 3.13 -2.26 -3.28
N CYS A 46 3.13 -2.72 -4.53
CA CYS A 46 2.71 -4.09 -4.83
C CYS A 46 3.39 -4.67 -6.07
N SER A 47 4.08 -5.79 -5.86
CA SER A 47 4.56 -6.66 -6.92
C SER A 47 3.62 -7.85 -7.11
N THR A 48 2.76 -7.76 -8.13
CA THR A 48 1.82 -8.85 -8.46
C THR A 48 2.51 -10.13 -8.93
N SER A 49 3.75 -10.04 -9.43
CA SER A 49 4.56 -11.22 -9.78
C SER A 49 5.09 -11.93 -8.54
N GLU A 50 5.41 -11.19 -7.47
CA GLU A 50 5.79 -11.82 -6.20
C GLU A 50 4.58 -12.46 -5.52
N VAL A 51 3.38 -11.85 -5.58
CA VAL A 51 2.15 -12.46 -5.04
C VAL A 51 1.86 -13.79 -5.73
N ALA A 52 2.05 -13.79 -7.06
CA ALA A 52 1.93 -14.93 -7.94
C ALA A 52 2.97 -16.03 -7.69
N GLY A 53 4.20 -15.66 -7.35
CA GLY A 53 5.36 -16.55 -7.41
C GLY A 53 5.85 -16.86 -8.84
N LYS A 54 6.69 -17.88 -8.99
CA LYS A 54 7.56 -18.08 -10.18
C LYS A 54 6.88 -18.59 -11.46
N LYS A 55 5.55 -18.72 -11.53
CA LYS A 55 4.89 -19.49 -12.62
C LYS A 55 3.62 -18.87 -13.21
N ILE A 56 3.58 -17.55 -13.41
CA ILE A 56 2.36 -16.87 -13.91
C ILE A 56 2.66 -15.92 -15.07
N GLY A 57 1.88 -16.02 -16.14
CA GLY A 57 1.95 -15.09 -17.29
C GLY A 57 1.23 -13.76 -17.02
N THR A 58 1.35 -12.80 -17.94
CA THR A 58 0.82 -11.42 -17.78
C THR A 58 -0.69 -11.36 -17.48
N SER A 59 -1.49 -12.33 -17.93
CA SER A 59 -2.92 -12.35 -17.62
C SER A 59 -3.22 -12.62 -16.15
N GLY A 60 -2.42 -13.47 -15.49
CA GLY A 60 -2.61 -13.78 -14.07
C GLY A 60 -2.19 -12.64 -13.15
N THR A 61 -1.18 -11.85 -13.53
CA THR A 61 -0.78 -10.66 -12.75
C THR A 61 -1.84 -9.56 -12.78
N ILE A 62 -2.62 -9.45 -13.86
CA ILE A 62 -3.75 -8.51 -13.95
C ILE A 62 -4.90 -8.94 -13.04
N SER A 63 -5.26 -10.23 -13.00
CA SER A 63 -6.32 -10.71 -12.08
C SER A 63 -5.92 -10.55 -10.60
N ILE A 64 -4.63 -10.71 -10.29
CA ILE A 64 -4.09 -10.42 -8.95
C ILE A 64 -4.25 -8.92 -8.65
N ALA A 65 -3.87 -8.06 -9.60
CA ALA A 65 -4.00 -6.61 -9.43
C ALA A 65 -5.45 -6.21 -9.13
N GLU A 66 -6.41 -6.76 -9.89
CA GLU A 66 -7.84 -6.52 -9.70
C GLU A 66 -8.33 -6.92 -8.30
N ALA A 67 -8.02 -8.14 -7.86
CA ALA A 67 -8.47 -8.63 -6.56
C ALA A 67 -7.94 -7.77 -5.40
N ILE A 68 -6.66 -7.43 -5.45
CA ILE A 68 -6.00 -6.58 -4.45
C ILE A 68 -6.58 -5.15 -4.50
N PHE A 69 -6.71 -4.56 -5.69
CA PHE A 69 -7.24 -3.21 -5.87
C PHE A 69 -8.65 -3.09 -5.29
N ASN A 70 -9.54 -4.04 -5.58
CA ASN A 70 -10.93 -4.00 -5.10
C ASN A 70 -11.02 -4.08 -3.56
N LYS A 71 -10.17 -4.89 -2.92
CA LYS A 71 -10.10 -4.95 -1.45
C LYS A 71 -9.55 -3.66 -0.85
N LEU A 72 -8.50 -3.09 -1.45
CA LEU A 72 -7.94 -1.81 -1.00
C LEU A 72 -8.93 -0.67 -1.17
N GLN A 73 -9.66 -0.59 -2.29
CA GLN A 73 -10.72 0.40 -2.50
C GLN A 73 -11.84 0.28 -1.46
N SER A 74 -12.25 -0.96 -1.14
CA SER A 74 -13.27 -1.20 -0.11
C SER A 74 -12.79 -0.75 1.26
N PHE A 75 -11.55 -1.08 1.61
CA PHE A 75 -10.89 -0.64 2.85
C PHE A 75 -10.77 0.89 2.92
N ALA A 76 -10.38 1.53 1.82
CA ALA A 76 -10.22 2.97 1.74
C ALA A 76 -11.56 3.69 1.97
N LYS A 77 -12.61 3.22 1.30
CA LYS A 77 -13.98 3.74 1.46
C LYS A 77 -14.50 3.60 2.88
N GLN A 78 -14.29 2.43 3.51
CA GLN A 78 -14.74 2.18 4.88
C GLN A 78 -14.08 3.11 5.90
N ASN A 79 -12.81 3.46 5.69
CA ASN A 79 -12.04 4.30 6.63
C ASN A 79 -11.96 5.78 6.20
N GLY A 80 -12.49 6.12 5.02
CA GLY A 80 -12.46 7.46 4.46
C GLY A 80 -11.05 7.96 4.15
N ILE A 81 -10.14 7.09 3.75
CA ILE A 81 -8.73 7.40 3.42
C ILE A 81 -8.53 7.47 1.90
N PHE A 82 -7.44 8.12 1.49
CA PHE A 82 -7.02 8.15 0.09
C PHE A 82 -5.94 7.08 -0.18
N LEU A 83 -6.00 6.46 -1.35
CA LEU A 83 -4.98 5.52 -1.80
C LEU A 83 -4.00 6.19 -2.76
N ALA A 84 -2.75 5.76 -2.71
CA ALA A 84 -1.73 6.09 -3.69
C ALA A 84 -0.98 4.83 -4.11
N PHE A 85 -1.00 4.50 -5.40
CA PHE A 85 -0.43 3.27 -5.93
C PHE A 85 0.95 3.55 -6.55
N GLN A 86 1.99 3.03 -5.93
CA GLN A 86 3.37 3.21 -6.37
C GLN A 86 3.62 2.44 -7.68
N CYS A 87 4.19 3.11 -8.67
CA CYS A 87 4.74 2.47 -9.86
C CYS A 87 6.05 1.73 -9.54
N CYS A 88 6.48 0.83 -10.42
CA CYS A 88 7.83 0.28 -10.34
C CYS A 88 8.92 1.32 -10.64
N GLU A 89 10.18 0.93 -10.45
CA GLU A 89 11.37 1.76 -10.66
C GLU A 89 11.52 2.30 -12.08
N HIS A 90 10.93 1.67 -13.09
CA HIS A 90 10.94 2.16 -14.47
C HIS A 90 10.22 3.51 -14.64
N LEU A 91 9.28 3.82 -13.76
CA LEU A 91 8.61 5.12 -13.68
C LEU A 91 9.03 5.89 -12.41
N ASN A 92 10.26 5.64 -11.95
CA ASN A 92 10.87 6.32 -10.80
C ASN A 92 10.02 6.26 -9.52
N ARG A 93 9.19 5.23 -9.37
CA ARG A 93 8.26 5.08 -8.23
C ARG A 93 7.25 6.22 -8.10
N ALA A 94 6.96 6.92 -9.20
CA ALA A 94 5.83 7.84 -9.29
C ALA A 94 4.53 7.13 -8.90
N LEU A 95 3.53 7.88 -8.45
CA LEU A 95 2.33 7.30 -7.84
C LEU A 95 1.08 7.66 -8.61
N VAL A 96 0.21 6.67 -8.80
CA VAL A 96 -1.13 6.88 -9.33
C VAL A 96 -2.07 7.21 -8.18
N VAL A 97 -2.77 8.35 -8.30
CA VAL A 97 -3.72 8.86 -7.31
C VAL A 97 -4.97 9.41 -8.00
N GLU A 98 -6.05 9.61 -7.24
CA GLU A 98 -7.16 10.45 -7.70
C GLU A 98 -6.68 11.91 -7.80
N LYS A 99 -7.09 12.63 -8.85
CA LYS A 99 -6.72 14.03 -9.08
C LYS A 99 -7.14 14.95 -7.95
N GLU A 100 -8.25 14.65 -7.28
CA GLU A 100 -8.68 15.35 -6.06
C GLU A 100 -7.58 15.35 -4.99
N LEU A 101 -6.90 14.21 -4.78
CA LEU A 101 -5.82 14.11 -3.81
C LEU A 101 -4.62 14.96 -4.23
N ALA A 102 -4.25 14.93 -5.52
CA ALA A 102 -3.14 15.72 -6.05
C ALA A 102 -3.35 17.22 -5.82
N ILE A 103 -4.56 17.73 -6.09
CA ILE A 103 -4.93 19.13 -5.85
C ILE A 103 -4.91 19.45 -4.34
N ARG A 104 -5.54 18.60 -3.52
CA ARG A 104 -5.66 18.81 -2.06
C ARG A 104 -4.29 18.94 -1.39
N GLU A 105 -3.35 18.08 -1.75
CA GLU A 105 -2.03 18.01 -1.13
C GLU A 105 -0.97 18.83 -1.89
N ARG A 106 -1.34 19.48 -3.01
CA ARG A 106 -0.43 20.23 -3.90
C ARG A 106 0.73 19.37 -4.37
N LEU A 107 0.41 18.18 -4.88
CA LEU A 107 1.37 17.23 -5.41
C LEU A 107 1.81 17.65 -6.82
N GLU A 108 3.08 17.43 -7.15
CA GLU A 108 3.61 17.69 -8.48
C GLU A 108 3.14 16.58 -9.45
N GLU A 109 2.30 16.94 -10.42
CA GLU A 109 1.84 16.01 -11.46
C GLU A 109 2.95 15.75 -12.49
N VAL A 110 3.08 14.51 -12.94
CA VAL A 110 4.02 14.10 -13.99
C VAL A 110 3.29 13.39 -15.12
N SER A 111 3.78 13.58 -16.35
CA SER A 111 3.10 13.05 -17.53
C SER A 111 3.57 11.64 -17.88
N VAL A 112 2.76 10.64 -17.55
CA VAL A 112 2.94 9.25 -17.99
C VAL A 112 1.63 8.47 -17.87
N VAL A 113 1.47 7.44 -18.70
CA VAL A 113 0.41 6.43 -18.55
C VAL A 113 1.06 5.10 -18.16
N PRO A 114 0.90 4.62 -16.91
CA PRO A 114 1.48 3.36 -16.49
C PRO A 114 0.90 2.17 -17.26
N VAL A 115 1.76 1.27 -17.69
CA VAL A 115 1.39 0.00 -18.34
C VAL A 115 2.03 -1.16 -17.59
N PRO A 116 1.51 -2.41 -17.69
CA PRO A 116 2.06 -3.53 -16.94
C PRO A 116 3.57 -3.75 -17.13
N LYS A 117 4.11 -3.41 -18.31
CA LYS A 117 5.54 -3.51 -18.64
C LYS A 117 6.40 -2.33 -18.15
N ALA A 118 5.79 -1.20 -17.82
CA ALA A 118 6.46 0.03 -17.37
C ALA A 118 5.52 0.76 -16.39
N GLY A 119 5.75 0.54 -15.10
CA GLY A 119 4.89 0.98 -14.01
C GLY A 119 4.35 -0.19 -13.17
N GLY A 120 4.24 -1.38 -13.75
CA GLY A 120 3.77 -2.59 -13.06
C GLY A 120 2.26 -2.78 -13.16
N ALA A 121 1.79 -4.02 -12.95
CA ALA A 121 0.39 -4.36 -13.15
C ALA A 121 -0.56 -3.64 -12.16
N MET A 122 -0.13 -3.44 -10.91
CA MET A 122 -0.93 -2.75 -9.90
C MET A 122 -1.21 -1.29 -10.28
N ALA A 123 -0.17 -0.49 -10.51
CA ALA A 123 -0.32 0.91 -10.88
C ALA A 123 -1.06 1.09 -12.21
N ALA A 124 -0.75 0.23 -13.20
CA ALA A 124 -1.46 0.23 -14.49
C ALA A 124 -2.93 -0.17 -14.37
N PHE A 125 -3.30 -0.99 -13.37
CA PHE A 125 -4.68 -1.30 -13.06
C PHE A 125 -5.34 -0.10 -12.37
N ALA A 126 -4.73 0.44 -11.32
CA ALA A 126 -5.23 1.62 -10.61
C ALA A 126 -5.50 2.79 -11.56
N TYR A 127 -4.57 3.10 -12.47
CA TYR A 127 -4.73 4.19 -13.45
C TYR A 127 -5.93 3.99 -14.38
N ARG A 128 -6.39 2.76 -14.63
CA ARG A 128 -7.57 2.52 -15.48
C ARG A 128 -8.89 2.57 -14.74
N TYR A 129 -8.89 2.34 -13.43
CA TYR A 129 -10.11 2.08 -12.65
C TYR A 129 -10.39 3.11 -11.55
N LEU A 130 -9.45 4.01 -11.27
CA LEU A 130 -9.74 5.24 -10.53
C LEU A 130 -10.65 6.17 -11.34
N GLN A 131 -11.34 7.09 -10.67
CA GLN A 131 -12.36 7.94 -11.31
C GLN A 131 -11.74 9.05 -12.17
N ASP A 132 -10.76 9.78 -11.63
CA ASP A 132 -10.01 10.81 -12.34
C ASP A 132 -8.51 10.63 -12.02
N PRO A 133 -7.85 9.65 -12.62
CA PRO A 133 -6.47 9.28 -12.30
C PRO A 133 -5.47 10.35 -12.76
N THR A 134 -4.51 10.69 -11.90
CA THR A 134 -3.29 11.40 -12.29
C THR A 134 -2.05 10.69 -11.71
N VAL A 135 -0.89 10.98 -12.28
CA VAL A 135 0.40 10.47 -11.78
C VAL A 135 1.16 11.61 -11.14
N VAL A 136 1.68 11.39 -9.93
CA VAL A 136 2.44 12.37 -9.16
C VAL A 136 3.86 11.89 -8.91
N GLU A 137 4.81 12.81 -8.83
CA GLU A 137 6.22 12.51 -8.63
C GLU A 137 6.47 11.85 -7.26
N PHE A 138 5.86 12.40 -6.20
CA PHE A 138 6.13 12.01 -4.84
C PHE A 138 4.97 12.33 -3.89
N ILE A 139 4.86 11.59 -2.78
CA ILE A 139 3.91 11.86 -1.70
C ILE A 139 4.54 11.71 -0.31
N LYS A 140 3.86 12.28 0.69
CA LYS A 140 4.09 12.00 2.11
C LYS A 140 2.84 11.37 2.73
N ALA A 141 2.80 10.05 2.78
CA ALA A 141 1.69 9.24 3.28
C ALA A 141 1.71 9.07 4.80
N ASP A 142 0.54 8.86 5.38
CA ASP A 142 0.34 8.64 6.82
C ASP A 142 0.56 7.17 7.21
N ALA A 143 0.42 6.27 6.25
CA ALA A 143 0.59 4.83 6.40
C ALA A 143 0.79 4.18 5.04
N GLY A 144 1.13 2.88 5.02
CA GLY A 144 1.11 2.11 3.80
C GLY A 144 1.32 0.62 3.99
N ILE A 145 1.10 -0.10 2.89
CA ILE A 145 1.36 -1.53 2.72
C ILE A 145 2.34 -1.72 1.57
N ASP A 146 3.33 -2.57 1.78
CA ASP A 146 4.24 -3.04 0.75
C ASP A 146 4.09 -4.55 0.60
N ILE A 147 3.71 -4.98 -0.60
CA ILE A 147 3.45 -6.37 -0.96
C ILE A 147 4.52 -6.79 -1.97
N GLY A 148 5.45 -7.64 -1.55
CA GLY A 148 6.52 -8.16 -2.39
C GLY A 148 7.75 -7.24 -2.44
N ASP A 149 8.10 -6.65 -1.29
CA ASP A 149 9.33 -5.91 -1.04
C ASP A 149 9.65 -4.84 -2.11
N THR A 150 8.63 -4.08 -2.51
CA THR A 150 8.77 -2.99 -3.46
C THR A 150 9.37 -1.74 -2.83
N PHE A 151 9.44 -1.66 -1.50
CA PHE A 151 9.88 -0.53 -0.68
C PHE A 151 9.04 0.73 -0.89
N ILE A 152 8.26 1.11 0.13
CA ILE A 152 7.42 2.32 0.17
C ILE A 152 7.93 3.39 1.13
N GLY A 153 9.05 3.12 1.83
CA GLY A 153 9.51 3.95 2.95
C GLY A 153 9.85 5.39 2.56
N MET A 154 10.25 5.62 1.30
CA MET A 154 10.49 6.96 0.78
C MET A 154 9.23 7.81 0.79
N HIS A 155 8.04 7.21 0.70
CA HIS A 155 6.76 7.91 0.63
C HIS A 155 6.09 8.10 2.00
N LEU A 156 6.66 7.58 3.10
CA LEU A 156 6.05 7.71 4.43
C LEU A 156 6.49 9.00 5.12
N LYS A 157 5.56 9.70 5.79
CA LYS A 157 5.89 10.79 6.71
C LYS A 157 6.84 10.28 7.80
N HIS A 158 7.72 11.16 8.27
CA HIS A 158 8.49 10.88 9.47
C HIS A 158 7.61 11.07 10.72
N VAL A 159 7.59 10.13 11.67
CA VAL A 159 8.41 8.92 11.81
C VAL A 159 7.61 7.68 11.43
N ALA A 160 8.12 6.87 10.48
CA ALA A 160 7.52 5.58 10.14
C ALA A 160 7.70 4.57 11.28
N VAL A 161 6.64 3.83 11.59
CA VAL A 161 6.56 2.83 12.65
C VAL A 161 5.96 1.56 12.05
N PRO A 162 6.71 0.44 11.99
CA PRO A 162 6.18 -0.83 11.50
C PRO A 162 4.98 -1.30 12.34
N VAL A 163 3.96 -1.83 11.67
CA VAL A 163 2.80 -2.48 12.30
C VAL A 163 2.89 -3.97 12.04
N ARG A 164 2.67 -4.79 13.07
CA ARG A 164 2.79 -6.25 12.99
C ARG A 164 1.41 -6.89 12.95
N VAL A 165 1.16 -7.68 11.92
CA VAL A 165 -0.06 -8.47 11.72
C VAL A 165 0.28 -9.96 11.78
N SER A 166 -0.73 -10.79 11.98
CA SER A 166 -0.60 -12.24 12.10
C SER A 166 -0.19 -12.90 10.78
N VAL A 167 -0.72 -12.39 9.66
CA VAL A 167 -0.42 -12.86 8.30
C VAL A 167 0.70 -12.03 7.68
N LYS A 168 1.83 -12.66 7.38
CA LYS A 168 3.05 -11.98 6.90
C LYS A 168 3.25 -12.02 5.39
N THR A 169 2.35 -12.69 4.67
CA THR A 169 2.43 -12.86 3.22
C THR A 169 1.06 -12.68 2.58
N LEU A 170 1.05 -12.29 1.31
CA LEU A 170 -0.11 -12.34 0.44
C LEU A 170 0.23 -13.20 -0.77
N GLY A 171 -0.36 -14.39 -0.86
CA GLY A 171 0.19 -15.45 -1.69
C GLY A 171 1.65 -15.72 -1.29
N GLU A 172 2.56 -15.64 -2.26
CA GLU A 172 4.00 -15.83 -2.04
C GLU A 172 4.74 -14.53 -1.67
N ALA A 173 4.09 -13.36 -1.78
CA ALA A 173 4.73 -12.07 -1.51
C ALA A 173 4.82 -11.79 0.00
N HIS A 174 6.00 -11.40 0.47
CA HIS A 174 6.16 -10.83 1.81
C HIS A 174 5.40 -9.50 1.95
N VAL A 175 4.79 -9.29 3.11
CA VAL A 175 4.00 -8.08 3.41
C VAL A 175 4.64 -7.30 4.55
N THR A 176 4.89 -6.02 4.31
CA THR A 176 5.23 -5.06 5.37
C THR A 176 4.21 -3.94 5.44
N LEU A 177 3.96 -3.47 6.67
CA LEU A 177 3.00 -2.41 6.96
C LEU A 177 3.64 -1.40 7.88
N ALA A 178 3.32 -0.14 7.66
CA ALA A 178 3.75 0.93 8.54
C ALA A 178 2.65 1.97 8.69
N LYS A 179 2.60 2.56 9.89
CA LYS A 179 1.93 3.84 10.14
C LYS A 179 2.99 4.89 10.42
N THR A 180 2.59 6.14 10.48
CA THR A 180 3.47 7.23 10.88
C THR A 180 3.01 7.84 12.20
N ARG A 181 3.94 8.46 12.92
CA ARG A 181 3.65 9.22 14.13
C ARG A 181 4.43 10.53 14.15
N PRO A 182 3.98 11.54 14.91
CA PRO A 182 4.77 12.73 15.17
C PRO A 182 6.15 12.40 15.75
N LYS A 183 7.12 13.26 15.42
CA LYS A 183 8.42 13.24 16.08
C LYS A 183 8.22 13.60 17.55
N LEU A 184 8.80 12.79 18.44
CA LEU A 184 8.96 13.21 19.83
C LEU A 184 10.17 14.14 19.87
N ILE A 185 9.94 15.36 20.33
CA ILE A 185 10.96 16.42 20.41
C ILE A 185 11.00 16.96 21.83
N GLY A 186 12.16 17.42 22.26
CA GLY A 186 12.33 18.05 23.57
C GLY A 186 13.60 17.61 24.28
N GLY A 187 14.07 18.45 25.21
CA GLY A 187 15.22 18.15 26.05
C GLY A 187 14.86 17.26 27.24
N PRO A 188 15.77 17.09 28.22
CA PRO A 188 15.63 16.15 29.33
C PRO A 188 14.39 16.31 30.23
N ARG A 189 13.67 17.43 30.12
CA ARG A 189 12.46 17.75 30.92
C ARG A 189 11.16 17.58 30.14
N ALA A 190 11.22 17.12 28.89
CA ALA A 190 10.03 16.93 28.07
C ALA A 190 9.17 15.78 28.59
N VAL A 191 7.86 16.00 28.60
CA VAL A 191 6.84 15.03 29.00
C VAL A 191 5.90 14.84 27.81
N TYR A 192 5.51 13.60 27.52
CA TYR A 192 4.78 13.23 26.29
C TYR A 192 3.38 12.67 26.55
N ASP A 193 3.02 12.49 27.82
CA ASP A 193 1.69 12.09 28.26
C ASP A 193 1.23 13.05 29.38
N THR A 194 -0.05 13.44 29.36
CA THR A 194 -0.65 14.31 30.38
C THR A 194 -1.10 13.56 31.63
N VAL A 195 -0.76 12.26 31.75
CA VAL A 195 -1.14 11.46 32.91
C VAL A 195 -0.26 11.91 34.07
N GLU A 196 -0.83 12.73 34.96
CA GLU A 196 -0.30 12.90 36.30
C GLU A 196 -0.20 11.51 36.95
N THR A 197 1.01 11.00 37.11
CA THR A 197 1.25 9.92 38.06
C THR A 197 0.97 10.49 39.44
N SER A 198 -0.25 10.26 39.94
CA SER A 198 -0.56 10.48 41.35
C SER A 198 0.42 9.70 42.20
N GLU A 199 1.15 10.46 43.02
CA GLU A 199 2.15 10.15 44.03
C GLU A 199 2.08 8.74 44.67
N ASN A 200 3.21 8.02 44.65
CA ASN A 200 3.90 7.52 45.86
C ASN A 200 5.05 6.58 45.47
N GLY A 201 6.29 7.01 45.69
CA GLY A 201 7.45 6.14 45.48
C GLY A 201 8.78 6.86 45.54
N THR A 202 9.05 7.56 46.64
CA THR A 202 10.36 8.01 47.16
C THR A 202 11.56 7.93 46.21
N CYS A 203 12.03 9.09 45.72
CA CYS A 203 13.45 9.29 45.46
C CYS A 203 14.05 10.05 46.67
N ARG A 204 15.12 9.51 47.24
CA ARG A 204 15.99 10.22 48.20
C ARG A 204 16.76 11.33 47.50
#